data_AF-D1Q0S4-F1
#
_entry.id   AF-D1Q0S4-F1
#
_cell.length_a   1.000
_cell.length_b   1.000
_cell.length_c   1.000
_cell.angle_alpha   90.00
_cell.angle_beta   90.00
_cell.angle_gamma   90.00
#
_symmetry.space_group_name_H-M   'P 1'
#
loop_
_entity.id
_entity.type
_entity.pdbx_description
1 polymer ?
#
loop_
_entity_poly.entity_id
_entity_poly.type
_entity_poly.pdbx_seq_one_letter_code
_entity_poly.pdbx_strand_id
1 'polypeptide(L)'
;MSSWQNHSIDERISMIQSVAQDHNIEDNAIEKDWWVTVVLKALFNTSCGKWLLFKGGTSLSKGWNLINRFSEDIDISIGRNFFGDVLNLPFAKCENNNQVKKLRKASRDYIHGTLSAELDVELQKMGIEGYTVKNETMAGEPPKPIDHDSDPTVIFVNYESIFPSSMRLIDARIKIEISCLSMSEPNEKCDIRSLVFDKFPEEDDEMTASIKT
;
A
#
# COMPACT_ATOMS: atom_id res chain seq x y z
N MET A 1 12.56 4.23 18.62
CA MET A 1 11.74 3.18 18.01
C MET A 1 10.47 3.11 18.84
N SER A 2 9.57 4.01 18.45
CA SER A 2 8.22 4.26 18.92
C SER A 2 7.29 4.20 17.70
N SER A 3 6.04 3.88 17.94
CA SER A 3 5.00 3.86 16.93
C SER A 3 3.77 4.58 17.45
N TRP A 4 3.19 5.45 16.61
CA TRP A 4 2.04 6.27 16.97
C TRP A 4 0.86 5.42 17.50
N GLN A 5 0.69 4.20 17.01
CA GLN A 5 -0.41 3.31 17.44
C GLN A 5 -0.30 2.86 18.91
N ASN A 6 0.89 2.93 19.52
CA ASN A 6 1.15 2.45 20.88
C ASN A 6 0.68 3.43 21.96
N HIS A 7 0.30 4.65 21.56
CA HIS A 7 -0.27 5.66 22.47
C HIS A 7 -1.75 5.39 22.76
N SER A 8 -2.26 6.00 23.83
CA SER A 8 -3.70 5.96 24.13
C SER A 8 -4.51 6.57 22.98
N ILE A 9 -5.79 6.19 22.86
CA ILE A 9 -6.67 6.71 21.81
C ILE A 9 -6.75 8.25 21.86
N ASP A 10 -6.81 8.84 23.06
CA ASP A 10 -6.88 10.29 23.24
C ASP A 10 -5.61 11.02 22.77
N GLU A 11 -4.43 10.44 23.06
CA GLU A 11 -3.14 10.96 22.57
C GLU A 11 -3.05 10.85 21.05
N ARG A 12 -3.47 9.69 20.50
CA ARG A 12 -3.51 9.44 19.05
C ARG A 12 -4.39 10.46 18.32
N ILE A 13 -5.60 10.69 18.83
CA ILE A 13 -6.54 11.69 18.31
C ILE A 13 -5.94 13.10 18.41
N SER A 14 -5.33 13.44 19.55
CA SER A 14 -4.73 14.77 19.77
C SER A 14 -3.60 15.06 18.79
N MET A 15 -2.71 14.08 18.55
CA MET A 15 -1.65 14.19 17.55
C MET A 15 -2.21 14.37 16.14
N ILE A 16 -3.22 13.57 15.76
CA ILE A 16 -3.88 13.70 14.46
C ILE A 16 -4.50 15.08 14.29
N GLN A 17 -5.28 15.56 15.26
CA GLN A 17 -5.95 16.86 15.18
C GLN A 17 -4.93 18.00 15.06
N SER A 18 -3.80 17.88 15.75
CA SER A 18 -2.72 18.85 15.66
C SER A 18 -2.09 18.87 14.25
N VAL A 19 -1.91 17.72 13.60
CA VAL A 19 -1.39 17.64 12.23
C VAL A 19 -2.45 18.12 11.22
N ALA A 20 -3.70 17.68 11.39
CA ALA A 20 -4.83 18.05 10.54
C ALA A 20 -5.02 19.58 10.49
N GLN A 21 -4.89 20.24 11.64
CA GLN A 21 -4.94 21.71 11.74
C GLN A 21 -3.81 22.39 10.96
N ASP A 22 -2.57 21.92 11.07
CA ASP A 22 -1.41 22.51 10.37
C ASP A 22 -1.54 22.38 8.83
N HIS A 23 -2.09 21.25 8.37
CA HIS A 23 -2.25 20.94 6.95
C HIS A 23 -3.60 21.40 6.38
N ASN A 24 -4.53 21.86 7.22
CA ASN A 24 -5.90 22.24 6.87
C ASN A 24 -6.62 21.13 6.07
N ILE A 25 -6.60 19.91 6.61
CA ILE A 25 -7.27 18.72 6.06
C ILE A 25 -7.99 17.95 7.18
N GLU A 26 -8.82 16.97 6.82
CA GLU A 26 -9.63 16.20 7.77
C GLU A 26 -8.79 15.28 8.67
N ASP A 27 -9.20 15.12 9.94
CA ASP A 27 -8.54 14.24 10.92
C ASP A 27 -8.37 12.80 10.39
N ASN A 28 -9.43 12.24 9.81
CA ASN A 28 -9.41 10.88 9.27
C ASN A 28 -8.55 10.73 8.00
N ALA A 29 -8.18 11.84 7.34
CA ALA A 29 -7.19 11.83 6.26
C ALA A 29 -5.78 11.63 6.83
N ILE A 30 -5.43 12.27 7.95
CA ILE A 30 -4.13 12.07 8.63
C ILE A 30 -3.98 10.63 9.12
N GLU A 31 -5.03 10.07 9.73
CA GLU A 31 -5.02 8.65 10.14
C GLU A 31 -4.71 7.74 8.95
N LYS A 32 -5.38 7.99 7.83
CA LYS A 32 -5.22 7.18 6.63
C LYS A 32 -3.84 7.34 5.99
N ASP A 33 -3.25 8.53 6.02
CA ASP A 33 -1.87 8.75 5.58
C ASP A 33 -0.86 7.89 6.38
N TRP A 34 -1.08 7.76 7.68
CA TRP A 34 -0.29 6.87 8.54
C TRP A 34 -0.46 5.41 8.11
N TRP A 35 -1.70 4.94 7.89
CA TRP A 35 -1.96 3.58 7.38
C TRP A 35 -1.33 3.32 6.01
N VAL A 36 -1.35 4.28 5.09
CA VAL A 36 -0.66 4.17 3.80
C VAL A 36 0.84 3.94 4.01
N THR A 37 1.46 4.69 4.92
CA THR A 37 2.89 4.59 5.25
C THR A 37 3.24 3.20 5.81
N VAL A 38 2.45 2.72 6.77
CA VAL A 38 2.58 1.40 7.39
C VAL A 38 2.43 0.27 6.37
N VAL A 39 1.39 0.33 5.53
CA VAL A 39 1.13 -0.69 4.50
C VAL A 39 2.24 -0.71 3.44
N LEU A 40 2.74 0.46 3.01
CA LEU A 40 3.90 0.53 2.10
C LEU A 40 5.14 -0.12 2.73
N LYS A 41 5.45 0.19 3.98
CA LYS A 41 6.57 -0.43 4.69
C LYS A 41 6.44 -1.95 4.75
N ALA A 42 5.27 -2.45 5.14
CA ALA A 42 5.00 -3.88 5.20
C ALA A 42 5.13 -4.56 3.82
N LEU A 43 4.54 -3.97 2.77
CA LEU A 43 4.66 -4.49 1.39
C LEU A 43 6.11 -4.62 0.94
N PHE A 44 6.95 -3.61 1.19
CA PHE A 44 8.35 -3.63 0.76
C PHE A 44 9.24 -4.55 1.62
N ASN A 45 8.76 -5.03 2.76
CA ASN A 45 9.41 -6.06 3.57
C ASN A 45 9.07 -7.50 3.13
N THR A 46 8.06 -7.69 2.29
CA THR A 46 7.65 -9.01 1.78
C THR A 46 8.72 -9.64 0.88
N SER A 47 8.55 -10.93 0.54
CA SER A 47 9.54 -11.68 -0.25
C SER A 47 9.79 -11.08 -1.64
N CYS A 48 8.78 -10.45 -2.23
CA CYS A 48 8.90 -9.76 -3.52
C CYS A 48 9.27 -8.28 -3.41
N GLY A 49 9.43 -7.72 -2.20
CA GLY A 49 9.63 -6.29 -1.93
C GLY A 49 10.75 -5.64 -2.76
N LYS A 50 11.86 -6.35 -3.02
CA LYS A 50 12.98 -5.86 -3.85
C LYS A 50 12.61 -5.62 -5.33
N TRP A 51 11.54 -6.27 -5.79
CA TRP A 51 11.01 -6.17 -7.14
C TRP A 51 9.75 -5.32 -7.23
N LEU A 52 9.30 -4.76 -6.10
CA LEU A 52 8.21 -3.80 -6.08
C LEU A 52 8.74 -2.40 -6.45
N LEU A 53 7.85 -1.64 -7.09
CA LEU A 53 8.04 -0.22 -7.41
C LEU A 53 6.75 0.51 -7.03
N PHE A 54 6.87 1.53 -6.19
CA PHE A 54 5.75 2.37 -5.79
C PHE A 54 5.60 3.54 -6.76
N LYS A 55 4.47 3.57 -7.46
CA LYS A 55 4.25 4.47 -8.59
C LYS A 55 2.96 5.27 -8.40
N GLY A 56 2.51 5.92 -9.47
CA GLY A 56 1.25 6.67 -9.47
C GLY A 56 1.35 7.97 -8.68
N GLY A 57 0.23 8.66 -8.50
CA GLY A 57 0.27 9.99 -7.89
C GLY A 57 0.55 9.97 -6.38
N THR A 58 0.30 8.87 -5.69
CA THR A 58 0.66 8.71 -4.26
C THR A 58 2.18 8.69 -4.08
N SER A 59 2.93 8.09 -5.02
CA SER A 59 4.40 8.17 -5.01
C SER A 59 4.89 9.60 -5.18
N LEU A 60 4.24 10.38 -6.07
CA LEU A 60 4.59 11.78 -6.32
C LEU A 60 4.30 12.68 -5.12
N SER A 61 3.20 12.46 -4.38
CA SER A 61 2.89 13.24 -3.18
C SER A 61 3.73 12.81 -1.99
N LYS A 62 3.79 11.52 -1.66
CA LYS A 62 4.40 11.03 -0.42
C LYS A 62 5.91 10.85 -0.51
N GLY A 63 6.44 10.45 -1.67
CA GLY A 63 7.89 10.36 -1.87
C GLY A 63 8.48 11.71 -2.28
N TRP A 64 7.91 12.33 -3.30
CA TRP A 64 8.57 13.46 -3.94
C TRP A 64 8.03 14.83 -3.54
N ASN A 65 6.92 14.89 -2.78
CA ASN A 65 6.22 16.12 -2.42
C ASN A 65 5.93 17.02 -3.64
N LEU A 66 5.67 16.41 -4.80
CA LEU A 66 5.47 17.12 -6.08
C LEU A 66 4.04 17.58 -6.30
N ILE A 67 3.08 16.96 -5.60
CA ILE A 67 1.66 17.31 -5.70
C ILE A 67 1.02 17.35 -4.31
N ASN A 68 0.25 18.40 -4.04
CA ASN A 68 -0.43 18.62 -2.75
C ASN A 68 -1.86 18.06 -2.80
N ARG A 69 -2.00 16.74 -2.93
CA ARG A 69 -3.28 16.05 -2.85
C ARG A 69 -3.20 14.92 -1.84
N PHE A 70 -4.23 14.79 -1.01
CA PHE A 70 -4.42 13.62 -0.19
C PHE A 70 -4.62 12.41 -1.10
N SER A 71 -3.87 11.32 -0.87
CA SER A 71 -3.85 10.17 -1.77
C SER A 71 -4.03 8.91 -0.95
N GLU A 72 -5.18 8.26 -1.13
CA GLU A 72 -5.67 7.16 -0.29
C GLU A 72 -5.26 5.78 -0.84
N ASP A 73 -4.92 5.72 -2.12
CA ASP A 73 -4.62 4.48 -2.85
C ASP A 73 -3.11 4.26 -2.98
N ILE A 74 -2.70 2.99 -3.03
CA ILE A 74 -1.31 2.56 -3.25
C ILE A 74 -1.21 1.89 -4.62
N ASP A 75 -0.47 2.50 -5.55
CA ASP A 75 -0.17 1.93 -6.87
C ASP A 75 1.21 1.27 -6.87
N ILE A 76 1.26 -0.04 -7.08
CA ILE A 76 2.50 -0.82 -7.13
C ILE A 76 2.66 -1.47 -8.50
N SER A 77 3.91 -1.64 -8.93
CA SER A 77 4.24 -2.67 -9.92
C SER A 77 5.24 -3.67 -9.40
N ILE A 78 5.06 -4.92 -9.81
CA ILE A 78 6.00 -6.01 -9.56
C ILE A 78 6.77 -6.30 -10.85
N GLY A 79 8.10 -6.26 -10.76
CA GLY A 79 8.99 -6.41 -11.93
C GLY A 79 8.86 -7.78 -12.59
N ARG A 80 8.89 -7.82 -13.93
CA ARG A 80 8.81 -9.09 -14.69
C ARG A 80 9.94 -10.06 -14.37
N ASN A 81 11.11 -9.53 -14.01
CA ASN A 81 12.26 -10.32 -13.55
C ASN A 81 11.99 -11.08 -12.24
N PHE A 82 11.07 -10.63 -11.38
CA PHE A 82 10.61 -11.46 -10.26
C PHE A 82 10.01 -12.77 -10.78
N PHE A 83 9.07 -12.67 -11.72
CA PHE A 83 8.43 -13.85 -12.30
C PHE A 83 9.41 -14.69 -13.13
N GLY A 84 10.26 -14.05 -13.93
CA GLY A 84 11.22 -14.73 -14.80
C GLY A 84 12.35 -15.41 -14.05
N ASP A 85 13.01 -14.68 -13.15
CA ASP A 85 14.28 -15.10 -12.54
C ASP A 85 14.09 -15.75 -11.17
N VAL A 86 13.09 -15.32 -10.40
CA VAL A 86 12.83 -15.87 -9.05
C VAL A 86 11.83 -17.03 -9.13
N LEU A 87 10.69 -16.81 -9.80
CA LEU A 87 9.66 -17.84 -9.94
C LEU A 87 9.89 -18.78 -11.13
N ASN A 88 10.95 -18.56 -11.93
CA ASN A 88 11.32 -19.38 -13.08
C ASN A 88 10.18 -19.53 -14.11
N LEU A 89 9.43 -18.45 -14.37
CA LEU A 89 8.32 -18.42 -15.31
C LEU A 89 8.78 -17.88 -16.67
N PRO A 90 9.08 -18.74 -17.67
CA PRO A 90 9.67 -18.29 -18.93
C PRO A 90 8.75 -17.37 -19.74
N PHE A 91 7.43 -17.39 -19.50
CA PHE A 91 6.48 -16.50 -20.14
C PHE A 91 6.52 -15.05 -19.60
N ALA A 92 7.31 -14.76 -18.56
CA ALA A 92 7.50 -13.41 -18.05
C ALA A 92 8.18 -12.46 -19.07
N LYS A 93 8.79 -13.00 -20.13
CA LYS A 93 9.34 -12.21 -21.25
C LYS A 93 8.27 -11.44 -22.03
N CYS A 94 7.04 -11.93 -22.05
CA CYS A 94 5.90 -11.28 -22.71
C CYS A 94 6.14 -10.94 -24.20
N GLU A 95 6.75 -11.84 -24.96
CA GLU A 95 7.04 -11.71 -26.39
C GLU A 95 5.76 -11.82 -27.27
N ASN A 96 4.66 -12.31 -26.71
CA ASN A 96 3.37 -12.42 -27.40
C ASN A 96 2.19 -12.34 -26.41
N ASN A 97 0.98 -12.14 -26.95
CA ASN A 97 -0.25 -11.98 -26.16
C ASN A 97 -0.56 -13.18 -25.25
N ASN A 98 -0.20 -14.39 -25.66
CA ASN A 98 -0.40 -15.58 -24.82
C ASN A 98 0.52 -15.57 -23.59
N GLN A 99 1.78 -15.17 -23.76
CA GLN A 99 2.71 -14.99 -22.64
C GLN A 99 2.24 -13.88 -21.69
N VAL A 100 1.75 -12.75 -22.23
CA VAL A 100 1.16 -11.65 -21.42
C VAL A 100 -0.01 -12.15 -20.58
N LYS A 101 -0.95 -12.88 -21.19
CA LYS A 101 -2.11 -13.44 -20.48
C LYS A 101 -1.69 -14.42 -19.39
N LYS A 102 -0.70 -15.28 -19.65
CA LYS A 102 -0.13 -16.18 -18.63
C LYS A 102 0.53 -15.42 -17.48
N LEU A 103 1.25 -14.34 -17.77
CA LEU A 103 1.88 -13.51 -16.74
C LEU A 103 0.83 -12.86 -15.83
N ARG A 104 -0.24 -12.27 -16.40
CA ARG A 104 -1.32 -11.66 -15.59
C ARG A 104 -1.96 -12.66 -14.64
N LYS A 105 -2.25 -13.87 -15.13
CA LYS A 105 -2.78 -14.96 -14.30
C LYS A 105 -1.84 -15.36 -13.18
N ALA A 106 -0.57 -15.64 -13.51
CA ALA A 106 0.43 -16.02 -12.52
C ALA A 106 0.69 -14.91 -11.50
N SER A 107 0.67 -13.65 -11.93
CA SER A 107 0.74 -12.49 -11.05
C SER A 107 -0.43 -12.44 -10.10
N ARG A 108 -1.66 -12.57 -10.61
CA ARG A 108 -2.88 -12.57 -9.78
C ARG A 108 -2.85 -13.70 -8.76
N ASP A 109 -2.45 -14.90 -9.17
CA ASP A 109 -2.32 -16.08 -8.30
C ASP A 109 -1.28 -15.84 -7.19
N TYR A 110 -0.12 -15.30 -7.53
CA TYR A 110 0.91 -14.97 -6.55
C TYR A 110 0.45 -13.87 -5.59
N ILE A 111 -0.18 -12.81 -6.10
CA ILE A 111 -0.63 -11.67 -5.29
C ILE A 111 -1.69 -12.11 -4.28
N HIS A 112 -2.73 -12.82 -4.75
CA HIS A 112 -3.82 -13.26 -3.88
C HIS A 112 -3.44 -14.46 -3.00
N GLY A 113 -2.56 -15.34 -3.46
CA GLY A 113 -2.19 -16.56 -2.72
C GLY A 113 -0.98 -16.42 -1.80
N THR A 114 -0.03 -15.55 -2.12
CA THR A 114 1.24 -15.41 -1.38
C THR A 114 1.39 -14.00 -0.82
N LEU A 115 1.41 -12.97 -1.67
CA LEU A 115 1.70 -11.60 -1.22
C LEU A 115 0.70 -11.08 -0.19
N SER A 116 -0.59 -11.39 -0.36
CA SER A 116 -1.65 -11.01 0.59
C SER A 116 -1.41 -11.60 1.99
N ALA A 117 -0.95 -12.85 2.06
CA ALA A 117 -0.62 -13.50 3.33
C ALA A 117 0.70 -12.98 3.92
N GLU A 118 1.71 -12.72 3.08
CA GLU A 118 2.96 -12.10 3.53
C GLU A 118 2.74 -10.68 4.05
N LEU A 119 1.86 -9.90 3.43
CA LEU A 119 1.48 -8.57 3.89
C LEU A 119 0.88 -8.62 5.30
N ASP A 120 -0.03 -9.55 5.56
CA ASP A 120 -0.61 -9.76 6.89
C ASP A 120 0.47 -10.12 7.92
N VAL A 121 1.39 -11.04 7.57
CA VAL A 121 2.50 -11.43 8.43
C VAL A 121 3.45 -10.27 8.73
N GLU A 122 3.77 -9.43 7.74
CA GLU A 122 4.65 -8.27 7.94
C GLU A 122 3.98 -7.19 8.81
N LEU A 123 2.68 -6.94 8.62
CA LEU A 123 1.92 -6.04 9.50
C LEU A 123 1.91 -6.54 10.95
N GLN A 124 1.69 -7.84 11.17
CA GLN A 124 1.76 -8.45 12.51
C GLN A 124 3.16 -8.33 13.14
N LYS A 125 4.23 -8.55 12.37
CA LYS A 125 5.62 -8.39 12.84
C LYS A 125 5.94 -6.96 13.25
N MET A 126 5.31 -5.99 12.59
CA MET A 126 5.39 -4.57 12.93
C MET A 126 4.51 -4.20 14.14
N GLY A 127 3.80 -5.17 14.73
CA GLY A 127 2.92 -4.95 15.88
C GLY A 127 1.61 -4.24 15.52
N ILE A 128 1.26 -4.16 14.24
CA ILE A 128 0.04 -3.48 13.79
C ILE A 128 -1.17 -4.32 14.17
N GLU A 129 -2.23 -3.67 14.64
CA GLU A 129 -3.48 -4.31 15.09
C GLU A 129 -4.71 -3.65 14.47
N GLY A 130 -5.89 -4.26 14.63
CA GLY A 130 -7.17 -3.68 14.20
C GLY A 130 -7.31 -3.56 12.68
N TYR A 131 -6.90 -4.57 11.92
CA TYR A 131 -7.04 -4.56 10.46
C TYR A 131 -7.42 -5.94 9.89
N THR A 132 -7.85 -5.95 8.63
CA THR A 132 -8.07 -7.17 7.82
C THR A 132 -7.54 -6.98 6.41
N VAL A 133 -6.82 -7.98 5.89
CA VAL A 133 -6.38 -8.05 4.49
C VAL A 133 -7.41 -8.83 3.67
N LYS A 134 -7.87 -8.26 2.55
CA LYS A 134 -8.87 -8.88 1.66
C LYS A 134 -8.48 -8.77 0.20
N ASN A 135 -8.57 -9.87 -0.52
CA ASN A 135 -8.37 -9.90 -1.98
C ASN A 135 -9.65 -9.45 -2.70
N GLU A 136 -9.53 -8.57 -3.69
CA GLU A 136 -10.67 -8.21 -4.53
C GLU A 136 -10.92 -9.28 -5.59
N THR A 137 -12.06 -9.95 -5.52
CA THR A 137 -12.44 -11.01 -6.48
C THR A 137 -13.70 -10.70 -7.27
N MET A 138 -14.44 -9.66 -6.88
CA MET A 138 -15.69 -9.24 -7.50
C MET A 138 -15.65 -7.73 -7.77
N ALA A 139 -16.23 -7.28 -8.87
CA ALA A 139 -16.35 -5.86 -9.22
C ALA A 139 -17.68 -5.54 -9.94
N GLY A 140 -18.03 -4.25 -9.98
CA GLY A 140 -19.21 -3.72 -10.68
C GLY A 140 -20.52 -3.81 -9.89
N GLU A 141 -21.57 -3.21 -10.47
CA GLU A 141 -22.95 -3.24 -9.93
C GLU A 141 -23.92 -3.79 -10.99
N PRO A 142 -24.51 -4.98 -10.79
CA PRO A 142 -24.30 -5.92 -9.69
C PRO A 142 -22.89 -6.58 -9.71
N PRO A 143 -22.39 -7.07 -8.56
CA PRO A 143 -21.05 -7.67 -8.48
C PRO A 143 -20.88 -8.89 -9.38
N LYS A 144 -19.78 -8.93 -10.13
CA LYS A 144 -19.38 -10.06 -10.98
C LYS A 144 -17.92 -10.47 -10.72
N PRO A 145 -17.55 -11.75 -10.91
CA PRO A 145 -16.17 -12.19 -10.78
C PRO A 145 -15.23 -11.42 -11.70
N ILE A 146 -14.09 -10.99 -11.16
CA ILE A 146 -13.02 -10.37 -11.94
C ILE A 146 -12.31 -11.45 -12.75
N ASP A 147 -12.02 -11.18 -14.02
CA ASP A 147 -11.32 -12.11 -14.88
C ASP A 147 -9.94 -12.47 -14.31
N HIS A 148 -9.57 -13.74 -14.46
CA HIS A 148 -8.31 -14.25 -13.90
C HIS A 148 -7.06 -13.60 -14.49
N ASP A 149 -7.16 -13.08 -15.72
CA ASP A 149 -6.11 -12.31 -16.39
C ASP A 149 -6.34 -10.79 -16.36
N SER A 150 -7.17 -10.27 -15.46
CA SER A 150 -7.23 -8.83 -15.18
C SER A 150 -5.93 -8.36 -14.53
N ASP A 151 -5.51 -7.15 -14.90
CA ASP A 151 -4.36 -6.41 -14.35
C ASP A 151 -4.78 -4.93 -14.31
N PRO A 152 -4.66 -4.23 -13.17
CA PRO A 152 -4.00 -4.64 -11.93
C PRO A 152 -4.81 -5.66 -11.10
N THR A 153 -4.11 -6.34 -10.18
CA THR A 153 -4.72 -7.15 -9.11
C THR A 153 -4.83 -6.29 -7.85
N VAL A 154 -5.98 -6.35 -7.17
CA VAL A 154 -6.26 -5.48 -6.01
C VAL A 154 -6.29 -6.28 -4.71
N ILE A 155 -5.66 -5.70 -3.67
CA ILE A 155 -5.77 -6.08 -2.27
C ILE A 155 -6.29 -4.89 -1.48
N PHE A 156 -7.15 -5.13 -0.50
CA PHE A 156 -7.60 -4.14 0.47
C PHE A 156 -7.03 -4.43 1.86
N VAL A 157 -6.58 -3.39 2.54
CA VAL A 157 -6.34 -3.41 4.00
C VAL A 157 -7.42 -2.56 4.63
N ASN A 158 -8.42 -3.19 5.26
CA ASN A 158 -9.47 -2.47 5.98
C ASN A 158 -9.04 -2.36 7.44
N TYR A 159 -9.04 -1.15 8.00
CA TYR A 159 -8.59 -0.90 9.35
C TYR A 159 -9.71 -0.36 10.23
N GLU A 160 -9.58 -0.59 11.54
CA GLU A 160 -10.42 -0.05 12.58
C GLU A 160 -9.97 1.37 12.89
N SER A 161 -10.63 2.34 12.26
CA SER A 161 -10.33 3.75 12.50
C SER A 161 -10.67 4.16 13.94
N ILE A 162 -9.81 4.99 14.52
CA ILE A 162 -10.03 5.58 15.85
C ILE A 162 -11.17 6.61 15.85
N PHE A 163 -11.61 7.04 14.66
CA PHE A 163 -12.75 7.92 14.48
C PHE A 163 -14.02 7.12 14.16
N PRO A 164 -15.16 7.43 14.79
CA PRO A 164 -16.43 6.75 14.51
C PRO A 164 -16.87 7.01 13.07
N SER A 165 -17.53 6.03 12.45
CA SER A 165 -17.98 6.11 11.04
C SER A 165 -18.80 7.37 10.71
N SER A 166 -19.55 7.90 11.68
CA SER A 166 -20.34 9.13 11.51
C SER A 166 -19.50 10.41 11.33
N MET A 167 -18.23 10.38 11.71
CA MET A 167 -17.28 11.49 11.60
C MET A 167 -16.34 11.33 10.40
N ARG A 168 -16.46 10.25 9.61
CA ARG A 168 -15.54 9.95 8.52
C ARG A 168 -16.14 10.35 7.17
N LEU A 169 -15.42 11.22 6.45
CA LEU A 169 -15.67 11.49 5.04
C LEU A 169 -14.93 10.50 4.10
N ILE A 170 -13.97 9.76 4.66
CA ILE A 170 -13.06 8.86 3.95
C ILE A 170 -13.17 7.47 4.58
N ASP A 171 -13.27 6.45 3.72
CA ASP A 171 -13.36 5.06 4.15
C ASP A 171 -12.11 4.60 4.90
N ALA A 172 -12.29 3.81 5.96
CA ALA A 172 -11.21 3.21 6.74
C ALA A 172 -10.62 1.97 6.01
N ARG A 173 -10.08 2.20 4.83
CA ARG A 173 -9.61 1.17 3.90
C ARG A 173 -8.51 1.72 3.01
N ILE A 174 -7.44 0.95 2.87
CA ILE A 174 -6.37 1.19 1.89
C ILE A 174 -6.59 0.24 0.72
N LYS A 175 -6.63 0.79 -0.50
CA LYS A 175 -6.66 0.02 -1.74
C LYS A 175 -5.25 -0.07 -2.30
N ILE A 176 -4.81 -1.29 -2.60
CA ILE A 176 -3.49 -1.57 -3.15
C ILE A 176 -3.69 -2.16 -4.56
N GLU A 177 -3.36 -1.40 -5.60
CA GLU A 177 -3.40 -1.85 -6.99
C GLU A 177 -2.01 -2.32 -7.43
N ILE A 178 -1.86 -3.60 -7.77
CA ILE A 178 -0.57 -4.21 -8.07
C ILE A 178 -0.58 -4.71 -9.51
N SER A 179 0.31 -4.15 -10.34
CA SER A 179 0.41 -4.46 -11.76
C SER A 179 1.69 -5.22 -12.11
N CYS A 180 1.63 -6.13 -13.09
CA CYS A 180 2.80 -6.93 -13.52
C CYS A 180 3.39 -6.51 -14.87
N LEU A 181 2.76 -5.55 -15.56
CA LEU A 181 3.15 -5.15 -16.91
C LEU A 181 3.87 -3.81 -16.99
N SER A 182 3.89 -3.04 -15.90
CA SER A 182 4.49 -1.71 -15.87
C SER A 182 6.00 -1.75 -16.09
N MET A 183 6.53 -0.70 -16.72
CA MET A 183 7.98 -0.49 -16.89
C MET A 183 8.61 -0.18 -15.52
N SER A 184 9.84 -0.63 -15.32
CA SER A 184 10.55 -0.52 -14.05
C SER A 184 11.54 0.65 -13.97
N GLU A 185 11.65 1.50 -15.00
CA GLU A 185 12.66 2.56 -15.08
C GLU A 185 12.10 3.87 -15.70
N PRO A 186 12.63 5.04 -15.30
CA PRO A 186 13.58 5.25 -14.20
C PRO A 186 12.90 5.07 -12.82
N ASN A 187 13.70 4.71 -11.80
CA ASN A 187 13.26 4.61 -10.41
C ASN A 187 14.37 5.10 -9.46
N GLU A 188 13.99 5.62 -8.29
CA GLU A 188 14.92 6.01 -7.23
C GLU A 188 14.42 5.51 -5.88
N LYS A 189 15.30 5.41 -4.88
CA LYS A 189 14.83 5.17 -3.50
C LYS A 189 14.37 6.48 -2.90
N CYS A 190 13.21 6.45 -2.29
CA CYS A 190 12.63 7.59 -1.62
C CYS A 190 12.25 7.21 -0.18
N ASP A 191 12.49 8.13 0.74
CA ASP A 191 12.10 7.97 2.13
C ASP A 191 10.63 8.34 2.30
N ILE A 192 9.86 7.34 2.73
CA ILE A 192 8.42 7.41 2.94
C ILE A 192 8.18 7.53 4.44
N ARG A 193 7.41 8.56 4.80
CA ARG A 193 7.07 8.91 6.17
C ARG A 193 5.65 9.42 6.25
N SER A 194 5.03 9.31 7.42
CA SER A 194 3.68 9.77 7.70
C SER A 194 3.69 11.28 8.02
N LEU A 195 2.55 11.96 7.84
CA LEU A 195 2.38 13.33 8.32
C LEU A 195 2.49 13.43 9.84
N VAL A 196 2.13 12.35 10.56
CA VAL A 196 2.34 12.24 12.01
C VAL A 196 3.84 12.28 12.33
N PHE A 197 4.66 11.48 11.65
CA PHE A 197 6.11 11.49 11.82
C PHE A 197 6.73 12.85 11.50
N ASP A 198 6.26 13.53 10.45
CA ASP A 198 6.78 14.85 10.07
C ASP A 198 6.66 15.89 11.19
N LYS A 199 5.62 15.79 12.02
CA LYS A 199 5.41 16.67 13.19
C LYS A 199 5.95 16.09 14.49
N PHE A 200 5.87 14.78 14.68
CA PHE A 200 6.21 14.06 15.91
C PHE A 200 7.18 12.90 15.62
N PRO A 201 8.44 13.19 15.23
CA PRO A 201 9.37 12.16 14.77
C PRO A 201 9.76 11.16 15.87
N GLU A 202 9.75 11.57 17.14
CA GLU A 202 10.05 10.70 18.28
C GLU A 202 8.93 9.69 18.59
N GLU A 203 7.72 9.94 18.07
CA GLU A 203 6.52 9.14 18.35
C GLU A 203 6.20 8.12 17.25
N ASP A 204 6.82 8.21 16.06
CA ASP A 204 6.52 7.34 14.90
C ASP A 204 7.75 6.93 14.06
N ASP A 205 8.97 6.96 14.64
CA ASP A 205 10.21 6.64 13.91
C ASP A 205 10.26 5.21 13.36
N GLU A 206 9.54 4.28 13.98
CA GLU A 206 9.44 2.89 13.53
C GLU A 206 8.70 2.71 12.21
N MET A 207 7.90 3.67 11.74
CA MET A 207 7.04 3.45 10.56
C MET A 207 7.60 4.01 9.26
N THR A 208 8.75 4.68 9.33
CA THR A 208 9.46 5.17 8.13
C THR A 208 10.05 4.04 7.29
N ALA A 209 10.10 4.22 5.97
CA ALA A 209 10.67 3.24 5.04
C ALA A 209 11.37 3.89 3.85
N SER A 210 12.50 3.35 3.43
CA SER A 210 13.18 3.74 2.19
C SER A 210 12.81 2.77 1.07
N ILE A 211 11.88 3.17 0.19
CA ILE A 211 11.29 2.30 -0.83
C ILE A 211 11.60 2.79 -2.24
N LYS A 212 11.53 1.90 -3.21
CA LYS A 212 11.78 2.23 -4.62
C LYS A 212 10.53 2.89 -5.23
N THR A 213 10.66 4.09 -5.77
CA THR A 213 9.60 4.89 -6.43
C THR A 213 9.93 5.24 -7.87
#